data_AF-A0ABC8XQE3-F1
#
_entry.id   AF-A0ABC8XQE3-F1
#
_cell.length_a   1.000
_cell.length_b   1.000
_cell.length_c   1.000
_cell.angle_alpha   90.00
_cell.angle_beta   90.00
_cell.angle_gamma   90.00
#
_symmetry.space_group_name_H-M   'P 1'
#
loop_
_entity.id
_entity.type
_entity.pdbx_description
1 polymer ?
#
loop_
_entity_poly.entity_id
_entity_poly.type
_entity_poly.pdbx_seq_one_letter_code
_entity_poly.pdbx_strand_id
1 'polypeptide(L)'
;MESYRQGGAASSNPTANPEAFVLRLGDPSSSASHLQPHHHAAIPPPLLNPQQQQQVFARAPPTHMFQYPPQALLPAATPNMRPPPHMLQYPPQALLPTATLGMRPLPHPQARSYFGDGESFFPGAGCVSTVGAYFHFGVNRPSFNVPAAPSPWAAPGQSILSTSGKEYRPNSHSTSAVLGALRNGTDRFPSTRAEMQMVQDLVMSAEGSPHVAGLLAEGDARVRKRVLAGIRHVVHKVMKDDVGGHAVFLELLRACDGKHDELEFIIDAVCNGKGVLMKVFNNEHLGRKALGELIEMMARNLPLCERLIRGLLEKERLLQESTGDVVLRHCFTVLPNKEECSLIIIKHALENIGDVLFSRFGWRCLAECLANAHRGDDLKALEDVVVKLTSEIAKGTWSFQLLQQILWSDNEDLKMRVVEGVAADIVGLAMHRAGCYVVRACFLGTRSSPEALRRLLDALLPLAPRDLQALVLGCHSNDIVQKLLVEGKNAFPAETRALAFKIEGKLGAEARKQEQAQTVLDLIFMLFPFGEGAPQ
;
A
#
# COMPACT_ATOMS: atom_id res chain seq x y z
N MET A 1 -7.71 66.92 -22.25
CA MET A 1 -9.13 66.51 -22.26
C MET A 1 -9.33 65.72 -23.54
N GLU A 2 -8.97 64.44 -23.52
CA GLU A 2 -9.87 63.29 -23.28
C GLU A 2 -10.93 63.14 -24.37
N SER A 3 -11.28 61.97 -24.92
CA SER A 3 -10.66 60.66 -25.12
C SER A 3 -11.71 59.89 -25.95
N TYR A 4 -11.27 59.20 -27.00
CA TYR A 4 -12.11 58.37 -27.87
C TYR A 4 -12.69 57.16 -27.12
N ARG A 5 -13.97 56.80 -27.36
CA ARG A 5 -14.46 55.41 -27.26
C ARG A 5 -15.61 55.12 -28.25
N GLN A 6 -15.36 54.10 -29.07
CA GLN A 6 -16.30 53.44 -30.00
C GLN A 6 -17.04 52.28 -29.32
N GLY A 7 -18.22 51.96 -29.87
CA GLY A 7 -18.60 50.59 -30.21
C GLY A 7 -19.58 49.87 -29.27
N GLY A 8 -20.88 49.92 -29.61
CA GLY A 8 -21.91 49.00 -29.11
C GLY A 8 -22.57 48.28 -30.29
N ALA A 9 -22.44 46.95 -30.33
CA ALA A 9 -23.09 46.07 -31.30
C ALA A 9 -24.23 45.29 -30.64
N ALA A 10 -25.25 44.99 -31.45
CA ALA A 10 -26.53 44.41 -31.05
C ALA A 10 -26.60 42.88 -31.25
N SER A 11 -27.61 42.30 -30.59
CA SER A 11 -28.58 41.35 -31.14
C SER A 11 -28.50 39.85 -30.79
N SER A 12 -29.61 39.43 -30.16
CA SER A 12 -30.45 38.23 -30.40
C SER A 12 -29.99 36.80 -30.07
N ASN A 13 -30.78 36.17 -29.18
CA ASN A 13 -30.97 34.72 -28.95
C ASN A 13 -31.36 33.96 -30.24
N PRO A 14 -31.16 32.63 -30.28
CA PRO A 14 -32.31 31.72 -30.04
C PRO A 14 -32.00 30.35 -29.36
N THR A 15 -33.05 29.82 -28.72
CA THR A 15 -33.47 28.41 -28.43
C THR A 15 -32.56 27.20 -28.72
N ALA A 16 -32.44 26.28 -27.74
CA ALA A 16 -33.05 24.92 -27.71
C ALA A 16 -32.23 23.89 -26.88
N ASN A 17 -32.95 23.12 -26.05
CA ASN A 17 -32.76 21.74 -25.51
C ASN A 17 -31.36 21.08 -25.44
N PRO A 18 -31.08 20.29 -24.37
CA PRO A 18 -31.33 18.86 -24.53
C PRO A 18 -31.85 18.08 -23.31
N GLU A 19 -32.38 16.93 -23.70
CA GLU A 19 -32.91 15.75 -23.03
C GLU A 19 -32.25 15.28 -21.72
N ALA A 20 -33.14 14.75 -20.87
CA ALA A 20 -32.83 13.97 -19.68
C ALA A 20 -32.57 12.50 -20.02
N PHE A 21 -31.59 11.89 -19.34
CA PHE A 21 -31.53 10.44 -19.10
C PHE A 21 -31.40 10.22 -17.59
N VAL A 22 -32.54 9.97 -16.93
CA VAL A 22 -32.60 9.44 -15.56
C VAL A 22 -33.04 7.99 -15.65
N LEU A 23 -32.19 7.08 -15.17
CA LEU A 23 -32.48 5.65 -15.08
C LEU A 23 -33.54 5.42 -14.00
N ARG A 24 -34.74 5.04 -14.45
CA ARG A 24 -35.87 4.53 -13.65
C ARG A 24 -35.62 3.05 -13.33
N LEU A 25 -35.45 2.72 -12.06
CA LEU A 25 -35.70 1.38 -11.53
C LEU A 25 -37.22 1.20 -11.41
N GLY A 26 -37.71 0.07 -11.92
CA GLY A 26 -39.12 -0.24 -12.02
C GLY A 26 -39.74 -0.69 -10.70
N ASP A 27 -40.92 -0.14 -10.42
CA ASP A 27 -41.95 -0.76 -9.57
C ASP A 27 -42.92 -1.55 -10.46
N PRO A 28 -43.46 -2.68 -9.96
CA PRO A 28 -44.78 -3.12 -10.32
C PRO A 28 -45.80 -2.72 -9.23
N SER A 29 -46.71 -1.83 -9.64
CA SER A 29 -48.10 -1.68 -9.21
C SER A 29 -48.81 -3.04 -9.01
N SER A 30 -49.83 -3.26 -8.19
CA SER A 30 -50.64 -2.48 -7.24
C SER A 30 -51.63 -3.47 -6.62
N SER A 31 -52.04 -3.27 -5.36
CA SER A 31 -53.41 -3.55 -4.89
C SER A 31 -53.63 -2.88 -3.54
N ALA A 32 -54.43 -1.82 -3.56
CA ALA A 32 -54.83 -1.04 -2.41
C ALA A 32 -55.98 -1.72 -1.65
N SER A 33 -56.03 -1.52 -0.33
CA SER A 33 -57.30 -1.40 0.41
C SER A 33 -57.09 -0.56 1.66
N HIS A 34 -57.77 0.59 1.63
CA HIS A 34 -58.08 1.51 2.72
C HIS A 34 -58.52 0.80 4.02
N LEU A 35 -58.12 1.33 5.19
CA LEU A 35 -59.01 1.72 6.29
C LEU A 35 -58.25 2.52 7.37
N GLN A 36 -58.99 3.37 8.06
CA GLN A 36 -58.61 4.51 8.91
C GLN A 36 -57.93 4.19 10.27
N PRO A 37 -57.37 5.21 10.97
CA PRO A 37 -56.66 5.04 12.23
C PRO A 37 -57.58 5.17 13.46
N HIS A 38 -57.40 4.29 14.45
CA HIS A 38 -57.94 4.46 15.79
C HIS A 38 -56.79 4.60 16.81
N HIS A 39 -56.82 5.71 17.54
CA HIS A 39 -56.07 5.94 18.77
C HIS A 39 -56.49 4.95 19.86
N HIS A 40 -55.52 4.36 20.57
CA HIS A 40 -55.70 3.95 21.96
C HIS A 40 -54.39 4.10 22.74
N ALA A 41 -54.55 4.56 23.98
CA ALA A 41 -53.52 4.95 24.92
C ALA A 41 -52.92 3.78 25.72
N ALA A 42 -51.66 3.96 26.09
CA ALA A 42 -50.93 3.56 27.32
C ALA A 42 -51.30 2.25 28.05
N ILE A 43 -50.32 1.32 28.10
CA ILE A 43 -50.06 0.44 29.26
C ILE A 43 -48.52 0.28 29.41
N PRO A 44 -47.93 0.53 30.59
CA PRO A 44 -46.50 0.27 30.86
C PRO A 44 -46.25 -1.21 31.24
N PRO A 45 -45.05 -1.75 31.00
CA PRO A 45 -44.73 -3.13 31.34
C PRO A 45 -44.48 -3.31 32.85
N PRO A 46 -44.80 -4.49 33.43
CA PRO A 46 -44.64 -4.75 34.85
C PRO A 46 -43.19 -5.09 35.21
N LEU A 47 -42.79 -4.62 36.39
CA LEU A 47 -41.55 -4.97 37.09
C LEU A 47 -41.56 -6.46 37.47
N LEU A 48 -40.54 -7.19 37.03
CA LEU A 48 -40.27 -8.57 37.45
C LEU A 48 -39.30 -8.59 38.65
N ASN A 49 -39.70 -9.39 39.63
CA ASN A 49 -39.14 -9.52 40.98
C ASN A 49 -37.90 -10.45 40.98
N PRO A 50 -36.78 -10.08 41.62
CA PRO A 50 -35.57 -10.90 41.63
C PRO A 50 -35.55 -11.86 42.82
N GLN A 51 -36.26 -12.99 42.75
CA GLN A 51 -36.13 -14.03 43.80
C GLN A 51 -36.47 -15.48 43.38
N GLN A 52 -36.34 -15.84 42.10
CA GLN A 52 -36.54 -17.23 41.62
C GLN A 52 -35.40 -17.75 40.73
N GLN A 53 -34.14 -17.49 41.12
CA GLN A 53 -32.97 -18.16 40.55
C GLN A 53 -32.10 -18.75 41.66
N GLN A 54 -32.62 -19.78 42.32
CA GLN A 54 -31.81 -20.75 43.07
C GLN A 54 -32.62 -22.04 43.17
N GLN A 55 -31.94 -23.17 42.93
CA GLN A 55 -32.44 -24.56 42.89
C GLN A 55 -32.91 -25.06 41.52
N VAL A 56 -31.98 -25.50 40.67
CA VAL A 56 -31.94 -26.86 40.08
C VAL A 56 -30.51 -27.05 39.51
N PHE A 57 -29.61 -27.70 40.25
CA PHE A 57 -28.40 -28.31 39.68
C PHE A 57 -27.96 -29.49 40.54
N ALA A 58 -28.27 -30.71 40.11
CA ALA A 58 -27.55 -31.92 40.51
C ALA A 58 -27.82 -33.10 39.56
N ARG A 59 -26.71 -33.74 39.14
CA ARG A 59 -26.53 -35.08 38.49
C ARG A 59 -26.89 -35.19 37.00
N ALA A 60 -26.08 -35.74 36.09
CA ALA A 60 -24.75 -36.41 36.02
C ALA A 60 -24.44 -36.60 34.49
N PRO A 61 -23.42 -37.35 33.98
CA PRO A 61 -22.09 -37.80 34.45
C PRO A 61 -20.93 -37.38 33.48
N PRO A 62 -19.64 -37.76 33.71
CA PRO A 62 -18.49 -37.19 33.01
C PRO A 62 -18.02 -38.05 31.81
N THR A 63 -17.58 -37.40 30.73
CA THR A 63 -16.99 -38.05 29.55
C THR A 63 -15.54 -37.59 29.36
N HIS A 64 -14.63 -38.54 29.53
CA HIS A 64 -13.29 -38.66 28.96
C HIS A 64 -12.28 -37.50 29.04
N MET A 65 -11.34 -37.64 29.98
CA MET A 65 -10.01 -37.02 29.93
C MET A 65 -9.19 -37.56 28.75
N PHE A 66 -8.68 -36.67 27.91
CA PHE A 66 -7.53 -36.96 27.05
C PHE A 66 -6.24 -36.85 27.87
N GLN A 67 -5.59 -37.99 28.09
CA GLN A 67 -4.25 -38.08 28.64
C GLN A 67 -3.22 -37.68 27.58
N TYR A 68 -2.42 -36.65 27.88
CA TYR A 68 -1.17 -36.38 27.17
C TYR A 68 -0.09 -37.36 27.64
N PRO A 69 0.78 -37.88 26.75
CA PRO A 69 1.90 -38.70 27.16
C PRO A 69 3.00 -37.87 27.85
N PRO A 70 3.76 -38.46 28.79
CA PRO A 70 4.70 -37.74 29.64
C PRO A 70 5.97 -37.32 28.89
N GLN A 71 6.41 -36.09 29.14
CA GLN A 71 7.72 -35.58 28.72
C GLN A 71 8.84 -36.31 29.47
N ALA A 72 9.77 -36.88 28.70
CA ALA A 72 10.96 -37.51 29.22
C ALA A 72 11.97 -36.47 29.71
N LEU A 73 12.54 -36.76 30.87
CA LEU A 73 13.55 -36.01 31.61
C LEU A 73 14.83 -35.77 30.78
N LEU A 74 15.27 -34.51 30.70
CA LEU A 74 16.63 -34.14 30.32
C LEU A 74 17.55 -34.24 31.55
N PRO A 75 18.71 -34.93 31.48
CA PRO A 75 19.78 -34.77 32.45
C PRO A 75 20.76 -33.68 32.02
N ALA A 76 21.31 -33.01 33.04
CA ALA A 76 22.31 -31.96 32.95
C ALA A 76 23.72 -32.47 32.56
N ALA A 77 24.49 -31.51 32.04
CA ALA A 77 25.88 -31.46 31.58
C ALA A 77 26.95 -32.40 32.20
N THR A 78 27.95 -32.79 31.38
CA THR A 78 29.38 -32.35 31.41
C THR A 78 30.18 -33.12 30.32
N PRO A 79 31.52 -32.97 30.14
CA PRO A 79 32.15 -32.08 29.14
C PRO A 79 33.06 -32.82 28.13
N ASN A 80 33.55 -32.06 27.12
CA ASN A 80 34.71 -32.37 26.27
C ASN A 80 34.66 -33.67 25.44
N MET A 81 34.70 -33.56 24.11
CA MET A 81 35.60 -34.32 23.23
C MET A 81 35.60 -33.68 21.83
N ARG A 82 36.81 -33.59 21.30
CA ARG A 82 37.28 -32.96 20.06
C ARG A 82 36.77 -33.69 18.81
N PRO A 83 36.36 -33.01 17.72
CA PRO A 83 36.15 -33.68 16.43
C PRO A 83 37.45 -33.71 15.58
N PRO A 84 37.68 -34.79 14.79
CA PRO A 84 38.83 -34.91 13.89
C PRO A 84 38.61 -34.21 12.53
N PRO A 85 39.68 -33.89 11.76
CA PRO A 85 39.57 -33.05 10.58
C PRO A 85 39.83 -33.84 9.29
N HIS A 86 38.82 -34.15 8.47
CA HIS A 86 39.07 -34.54 7.07
C HIS A 86 37.86 -34.22 6.18
N MET A 87 38.02 -33.31 5.22
CA MET A 87 37.24 -33.26 3.98
C MET A 87 38.04 -32.48 2.90
N LEU A 88 38.65 -33.27 2.02
CA LEU A 88 38.84 -33.10 0.57
C LEU A 88 39.07 -31.68 0.02
N GLN A 89 40.33 -31.40 -0.32
CA GLN A 89 40.76 -30.34 -1.23
C GLN A 89 40.49 -30.76 -2.69
N TYR A 90 39.80 -29.90 -3.44
CA TYR A 90 39.85 -29.89 -4.91
C TYR A 90 40.89 -28.84 -5.38
N PRO A 91 41.64 -29.12 -6.47
CA PRO A 91 42.72 -28.27 -6.94
C PRO A 91 42.23 -27.05 -7.74
N PRO A 92 43.02 -25.96 -7.80
CA PRO A 92 42.68 -24.75 -8.52
C PRO A 92 42.85 -24.94 -10.04
N GLN A 93 41.81 -24.61 -10.81
CA GLN A 93 41.92 -24.52 -12.26
C GLN A 93 42.45 -23.15 -12.70
N ALA A 94 43.32 -23.23 -13.69
CA ALA A 94 44.17 -22.18 -14.22
C ALA A 94 43.41 -21.07 -14.95
N LEU A 95 43.95 -19.87 -14.83
CA LEU A 95 43.67 -18.69 -15.64
C LEU A 95 44.13 -18.93 -17.09
N LEU A 96 43.25 -18.65 -18.05
CA LEU A 96 43.58 -18.40 -19.46
C LEU A 96 43.02 -17.03 -19.89
N PRO A 97 43.61 -16.42 -20.94
CA PRO A 97 43.78 -14.96 -21.01
C PRO A 97 42.64 -14.26 -21.75
N THR A 98 42.31 -13.07 -21.24
CA THR A 98 41.38 -12.12 -21.86
C THR A 98 42.02 -11.52 -23.12
N ALA A 99 41.41 -11.78 -24.27
CA ALA A 99 41.76 -11.13 -25.53
C ALA A 99 41.29 -9.66 -25.52
N THR A 100 42.25 -8.76 -25.72
CA THR A 100 42.07 -7.33 -25.90
C THR A 100 41.54 -7.05 -27.32
N LEU A 101 40.30 -6.56 -27.44
CA LEU A 101 39.85 -5.89 -28.66
C LEU A 101 39.30 -4.52 -28.30
N GLY A 102 39.98 -3.51 -28.81
CA GLY A 102 39.74 -2.10 -28.53
C GLY A 102 38.41 -1.62 -29.09
N MET A 103 37.67 -0.91 -28.25
CA MET A 103 36.61 0.00 -28.69
C MET A 103 36.80 1.35 -28.01
N ARG A 104 36.81 2.36 -28.88
CA ARG A 104 37.02 3.78 -28.66
C ARG A 104 35.89 4.36 -27.78
N PRO A 105 36.17 5.22 -26.78
CA PRO A 105 35.12 5.85 -25.99
C PRO A 105 34.48 7.02 -26.76
N LEU A 106 33.16 7.01 -26.87
CA LEU A 106 32.34 8.18 -27.25
C LEU A 106 31.62 8.71 -26.00
N PRO A 107 31.34 10.02 -25.93
CA PRO A 107 31.10 10.71 -24.66
C PRO A 107 29.67 10.51 -24.13
N HIS A 108 29.58 10.42 -22.80
CA HIS A 108 28.34 10.54 -22.03
C HIS A 108 27.66 11.90 -22.24
N PRO A 109 26.34 11.96 -22.48
CA PRO A 109 25.57 13.15 -22.21
C PRO A 109 25.09 13.15 -20.75
N GLN A 110 25.30 14.31 -20.12
CA GLN A 110 24.86 14.65 -18.78
C GLN A 110 23.33 14.55 -18.65
N ALA A 111 22.86 13.81 -17.65
CA ALA A 111 21.46 13.84 -17.23
C ALA A 111 21.21 15.14 -16.45
N ARG A 112 20.52 16.10 -17.08
CA ARG A 112 19.86 17.22 -16.40
C ARG A 112 18.50 16.74 -15.91
N SER A 113 18.28 16.83 -14.60
CA SER A 113 16.98 16.69 -13.96
C SER A 113 16.07 17.86 -14.34
N TYR A 114 14.92 17.56 -14.94
CA TYR A 114 13.78 18.47 -14.99
C TYR A 114 12.57 17.74 -14.40
N PHE A 115 12.22 18.11 -13.17
CA PHE A 115 10.86 18.00 -12.67
C PHE A 115 10.07 19.16 -13.28
N GLY A 116 9.03 18.84 -14.03
CA GLY A 116 8.09 19.81 -14.58
C GLY A 116 6.71 19.20 -14.60
N ASP A 117 5.86 19.66 -13.68
CA ASP A 117 4.41 19.48 -13.72
C ASP A 117 3.87 20.09 -15.02
N GLY A 118 2.98 19.37 -15.70
CA GLY A 118 2.36 19.86 -16.92
C GLY A 118 1.40 18.86 -17.55
N GLU A 119 0.13 18.97 -17.17
CA GLU A 119 -1.00 18.39 -17.90
C GLU A 119 -1.04 18.95 -19.33
N SER A 120 -1.04 18.07 -20.34
CA SER A 120 -1.77 18.27 -21.60
C SER A 120 -1.78 16.96 -22.39
N PHE A 121 -2.98 16.40 -22.61
CA PHE A 121 -3.21 15.30 -23.55
C PHE A 121 -3.87 15.88 -24.80
N PHE A 122 -3.27 15.63 -25.97
CA PHE A 122 -3.95 15.62 -27.26
C PHE A 122 -3.56 14.35 -28.04
N PRO A 123 -4.42 13.83 -28.94
CA PRO A 123 -4.28 12.51 -29.55
C PRO A 123 -3.60 12.57 -30.92
N GLY A 124 -2.94 11.48 -31.32
CA GLY A 124 -2.72 11.18 -32.74
C GLY A 124 -1.38 10.56 -33.12
N ALA A 125 -1.45 9.29 -33.55
CA ALA A 125 -0.60 8.59 -34.52
C ALA A 125 0.87 8.28 -34.19
N GLY A 126 1.22 6.99 -34.37
CA GLY A 126 2.59 6.50 -34.47
C GLY A 126 2.97 5.49 -33.38
N CYS A 127 2.53 4.24 -33.52
CA CYS A 127 3.03 3.14 -32.69
C CYS A 127 4.45 2.77 -33.13
N VAL A 128 5.45 3.21 -32.36
CA VAL A 128 6.78 2.58 -32.30
C VAL A 128 7.04 2.28 -30.83
N SER A 129 6.96 1.01 -30.47
CA SER A 129 7.05 0.55 -29.09
C SER A 129 8.48 0.11 -28.80
N THR A 130 9.28 1.01 -28.22
CA THR A 130 10.55 0.66 -27.56
C THR A 130 10.71 1.46 -26.28
N VAL A 131 9.99 1.06 -25.22
CA VAL A 131 10.35 1.44 -23.85
C VAL A 131 10.18 0.22 -22.95
N GLY A 132 11.26 -0.55 -22.83
CA GLY A 132 11.46 -1.47 -21.72
C GLY A 132 11.88 -0.69 -20.49
N ALA A 133 10.92 -0.08 -19.78
CA ALA A 133 11.16 0.40 -18.42
C ALA A 133 11.06 -0.80 -17.48
N TYR A 134 12.20 -1.46 -17.25
CA TYR A 134 12.36 -2.39 -16.13
C TYR A 134 12.26 -1.58 -14.84
N PHE A 135 11.08 -1.60 -14.20
CA PHE A 135 10.99 -1.25 -12.79
C PHE A 135 11.62 -2.39 -12.00
N HIS A 136 12.87 -2.21 -11.58
CA HIS A 136 13.47 -3.04 -10.55
C HIS A 136 12.68 -2.82 -9.25
N PHE A 137 11.73 -3.72 -8.98
CA PHE A 137 11.26 -3.96 -7.62
C PHE A 137 12.35 -4.74 -6.88
N GLY A 138 13.41 -4.02 -6.50
CA GLY A 138 14.34 -4.54 -5.52
C GLY A 138 13.59 -4.68 -4.20
N VAL A 139 13.63 -5.87 -3.61
CA VAL A 139 13.28 -6.13 -2.21
C VAL A 139 14.33 -5.45 -1.33
N ASN A 140 14.39 -4.12 -1.36
CA ASN A 140 15.15 -3.34 -0.40
C ASN A 140 14.23 -3.10 0.79
N ARG A 141 14.37 -3.95 1.80
CA ARG A 141 13.82 -3.71 3.13
C ARG A 141 14.31 -2.35 3.62
N PRO A 142 13.42 -1.38 3.92
CA PRO A 142 13.82 -0.27 4.76
C PRO A 142 14.07 -0.84 6.16
N SER A 143 15.35 -0.96 6.54
CA SER A 143 15.73 -1.37 7.89
C SER A 143 15.33 -0.26 8.87
N PHE A 144 14.36 -0.54 9.74
CA PHE A 144 14.26 0.15 11.02
C PHE A 144 15.45 -0.30 11.87
N ASN A 145 16.34 0.63 12.20
CA ASN A 145 17.64 0.33 12.80
C ASN A 145 17.52 -0.48 14.12
N VAL A 146 18.30 -1.56 14.20
CA VAL A 146 18.74 -2.20 15.46
C VAL A 146 19.92 -1.37 16.00
N PRO A 147 19.96 -0.98 17.29
CA PRO A 147 21.04 -0.16 17.81
C PRO A 147 22.34 -0.98 17.95
N ALA A 148 23.41 -0.52 17.30
CA ALA A 148 24.77 -0.99 17.55
C ALA A 148 25.37 -0.27 18.78
N ALA A 149 26.07 -1.03 19.63
CA ALA A 149 26.74 -0.54 20.83
C ALA A 149 27.85 0.48 20.53
N PRO A 150 28.16 1.42 21.45
CA PRO A 150 29.13 2.47 21.21
C PRO A 150 30.57 1.98 21.43
N SER A 151 31.48 2.31 20.50
CA SER A 151 32.92 2.26 20.73
C SER A 151 33.50 3.67 20.86
N PRO A 152 34.51 3.88 21.73
CA PRO A 152 35.05 5.20 22.05
C PRO A 152 36.27 5.53 21.18
N TRP A 153 36.77 6.76 21.30
CA TRP A 153 38.04 7.31 20.77
C TRP A 153 37.98 7.95 19.37
N ALA A 154 37.78 9.27 19.34
CA ALA A 154 38.53 10.19 18.49
C ALA A 154 38.46 11.62 19.06
N ALA A 155 39.62 12.20 19.38
CA ALA A 155 39.78 13.59 19.81
C ALA A 155 39.77 14.55 18.58
N PRO A 156 39.47 15.85 18.76
CA PRO A 156 39.12 16.74 17.65
C PRO A 156 40.34 17.46 17.04
N GLY A 157 40.37 17.48 15.71
CA GLY A 157 41.24 18.35 14.92
C GLY A 157 40.67 19.76 14.81
N GLN A 158 41.47 20.75 15.20
CA GLN A 158 41.20 22.17 15.04
C GLN A 158 41.19 22.53 13.54
N SER A 159 40.19 23.29 13.10
CA SER A 159 40.28 24.05 11.86
C SER A 159 39.73 25.46 12.09
N ILE A 160 40.64 26.41 11.88
CA ILE A 160 40.48 27.85 11.99
C ILE A 160 39.85 28.34 10.68
N LEU A 161 38.70 29.00 10.73
CA LEU A 161 38.28 29.97 9.71
C LEU A 161 37.26 30.94 10.33
N SER A 162 37.76 32.12 10.69
CA SER A 162 36.98 33.32 10.96
C SER A 162 36.40 33.89 9.66
N THR A 163 35.16 34.37 9.69
CA THR A 163 34.79 35.76 9.31
C THR A 163 33.29 36.02 9.47
N SER A 164 32.98 37.22 9.98
CA SER A 164 31.68 37.92 9.96
C SER A 164 30.63 37.52 11.00
N GLY A 165 30.87 37.94 12.24
CA GLY A 165 29.89 37.94 13.32
C GLY A 165 28.88 39.08 13.18
N LYS A 166 27.59 38.71 13.05
CA LYS A 166 26.53 39.34 13.82
C LYS A 166 26.19 38.37 14.94
N GLU A 167 26.77 38.63 16.10
CA GLU A 167 26.53 37.92 17.35
C GLU A 167 25.06 38.17 17.75
N TYR A 168 24.14 37.34 17.27
CA TYR A 168 22.82 37.22 17.87
C TYR A 168 23.02 36.48 19.18
N ARG A 169 23.19 37.21 20.29
CA ARG A 169 23.07 36.64 21.64
C ARG A 169 21.58 36.42 21.92
N PRO A 170 21.08 35.18 21.97
CA PRO A 170 19.77 34.92 22.53
C PRO A 170 19.86 35.25 24.02
N ASN A 171 18.86 35.96 24.52
CA ASN A 171 18.81 36.39 25.90
C ASN A 171 18.58 35.14 26.78
N SER A 172 19.63 34.56 27.37
CA SER A 172 19.56 33.35 28.22
C SER A 172 18.62 33.52 29.43
N HIS A 173 18.32 34.76 29.81
CA HIS A 173 17.30 35.11 30.79
C HIS A 173 15.87 34.78 30.35
N SER A 174 15.60 34.70 29.04
CA SER A 174 14.29 34.40 28.48
C SER A 174 13.94 32.91 28.64
N THR A 175 14.84 32.00 28.28
CA THR A 175 14.61 30.55 28.36
C THR A 175 14.40 30.08 29.80
N SER A 176 15.16 30.63 30.76
CA SER A 176 14.98 30.34 32.19
C SER A 176 13.65 30.86 32.73
N ALA A 177 13.23 32.06 32.34
CA ALA A 177 11.92 32.61 32.73
C ALA A 177 10.76 31.80 32.11
N VAL A 178 10.90 31.32 30.88
CA VAL A 178 9.92 30.49 30.17
C VAL A 178 9.83 29.09 30.80
N LEU A 179 10.96 28.46 31.13
CA LEU A 179 11.00 27.18 31.85
C LEU A 179 10.44 27.32 33.28
N GLY A 180 10.75 28.42 33.95
CA GLY A 180 10.12 28.81 35.21
C GLY A 180 8.61 28.97 35.06
N ALA A 181 8.13 29.58 33.98
CA ALA A 181 6.70 29.72 33.69
C ALA A 181 6.03 28.36 33.46
N LEU A 182 6.71 27.41 32.80
CA LEU A 182 6.22 26.03 32.63
C LEU A 182 6.04 25.30 33.97
N ARG A 183 7.01 25.43 34.89
CA ARG A 183 6.99 24.78 36.23
C ARG A 183 6.06 25.48 37.23
N ASN A 184 6.07 26.82 37.24
CA ASN A 184 5.44 27.64 38.28
C ASN A 184 4.05 28.16 37.91
N GLY A 185 3.63 28.05 36.65
CA GLY A 185 2.30 28.51 36.28
C GLY A 185 1.22 27.62 36.92
N THR A 186 0.06 28.21 37.18
CA THR A 186 -1.10 27.52 37.79
C THR A 186 -1.43 26.22 37.02
N ASP A 187 -2.03 25.23 37.69
CA ASP A 187 -2.44 23.92 37.11
C ASP A 187 -3.49 24.03 35.97
N ARG A 188 -3.74 25.25 35.47
CA ARG A 188 -4.58 25.53 34.32
C ARG A 188 -3.83 25.22 33.02
N PHE A 189 -4.56 24.63 32.08
CA PHE A 189 -4.10 24.47 30.71
C PHE A 189 -3.81 25.84 30.07
N PRO A 190 -2.82 25.94 29.16
CA PRO A 190 -2.63 27.11 28.31
C PRO A 190 -3.98 27.48 27.69
N SER A 191 -4.53 28.61 28.12
CA SER A 191 -5.90 29.02 27.75
C SER A 191 -5.86 30.13 26.72
N THR A 192 -4.71 30.81 26.59
CA THR A 192 -4.52 31.87 25.61
C THR A 192 -3.67 31.39 24.44
N ARG A 193 -3.93 31.95 23.26
CA ARG A 193 -3.12 31.71 22.06
C ARG A 193 -1.64 32.06 22.27
N ALA A 194 -1.35 33.09 23.06
CA ALA A 194 0.01 33.52 23.37
C ALA A 194 0.77 32.47 24.20
N GLU A 195 0.11 31.89 25.22
CA GLU A 195 0.70 30.79 26.00
C GLU A 195 0.94 29.56 25.14
N MET A 196 0.01 29.20 24.24
CA MET A 196 0.21 28.09 23.31
C MET A 196 1.41 28.35 22.39
N GLN A 197 1.54 29.55 21.82
CA GLN A 197 2.68 29.90 20.96
C GLN A 197 4.00 29.83 21.71
N MET A 198 4.06 30.35 22.95
CA MET A 198 5.24 30.28 23.80
C MET A 198 5.70 28.83 24.06
N VAL A 199 4.75 27.91 24.30
CA VAL A 199 5.07 26.48 24.46
C VAL A 199 5.59 25.89 23.15
N GLN A 200 4.99 26.24 22.01
CA GLN A 200 5.43 25.76 20.70
C GLN A 200 6.86 26.21 20.38
N ASP A 201 7.14 27.49 20.58
CA ASP A 201 8.47 28.08 20.33
C ASP A 201 9.52 27.42 21.23
N LEU A 202 9.17 27.11 22.48
CA LEU A 202 10.08 26.43 23.39
C LEU A 202 10.35 24.98 22.98
N VAL A 203 9.31 24.23 22.58
CA VAL A 203 9.40 22.82 22.17
C VAL A 203 10.23 22.64 20.90
N MET A 204 10.22 23.62 19.99
CA MET A 204 10.98 23.58 18.74
C MET A 204 12.28 24.40 18.80
N SER A 205 12.61 24.99 19.95
CA SER A 205 13.85 25.76 20.13
C SER A 205 15.03 24.82 20.43
N ALA A 206 16.19 25.10 19.84
CA ALA A 206 17.43 24.37 20.11
C ALA A 206 17.83 24.42 21.59
N GLU A 207 17.56 25.54 22.28
CA GLU A 207 17.86 25.70 23.70
C GLU A 207 16.74 25.14 24.58
N GLY A 208 15.48 25.31 24.17
CA GLY A 208 14.32 24.94 24.98
C GLY A 208 14.01 23.45 24.97
N SER A 209 14.11 22.83 23.80
CA SER A 209 13.68 21.45 23.58
C SER A 209 14.40 20.41 24.45
N PRO A 210 15.74 20.47 24.71
CA PRO A 210 16.39 19.47 25.55
C PRO A 210 15.94 19.58 27.01
N HIS A 211 15.67 20.80 27.48
CA HIS A 211 15.17 21.03 28.83
C HIS A 211 13.73 20.51 28.97
N VAL A 212 12.86 20.79 28.01
CA VAL A 212 11.48 20.25 28.02
C VAL A 212 11.50 18.72 27.99
N ALA A 213 12.32 18.13 27.12
CA ALA A 213 12.50 16.68 27.05
C ALA A 213 12.97 16.09 28.39
N GLY A 214 13.95 16.72 29.04
CA GLY A 214 14.43 16.32 30.37
C GLY A 214 13.33 16.36 31.44
N LEU A 215 12.50 17.42 31.46
CA LEU A 215 11.37 17.53 32.38
C LEU A 215 10.28 16.47 32.15
N LEU A 216 10.06 16.11 30.89
CA LEU A 216 9.15 15.01 30.53
C LEU A 216 9.70 13.67 30.99
N ALA A 217 11.01 13.44 30.81
CA ALA A 217 11.69 12.24 31.29
C ALA A 217 11.71 12.13 32.82
N GLU A 218 11.81 13.26 33.54
CA GLU A 218 11.64 13.34 35.00
C GLU A 218 10.20 13.05 35.47
N GLY A 219 9.23 13.01 34.54
CA GLY A 219 7.83 12.70 34.85
C GLY A 219 7.02 13.91 35.32
N ASP A 220 7.47 15.15 35.10
CA ASP A 220 6.77 16.36 35.53
C ASP A 220 5.37 16.45 34.88
N ALA A 221 4.33 16.23 35.70
CA ALA A 221 2.96 16.19 35.25
C ALA A 221 2.42 17.55 34.76
N ARG A 222 2.95 18.66 35.28
CA ARG A 222 2.53 20.00 34.88
C ARG A 222 3.09 20.35 33.51
N VAL A 223 4.38 20.08 33.32
CA VAL A 223 5.05 20.27 32.02
C VAL A 223 4.38 19.41 30.96
N ARG A 224 4.15 18.12 31.26
CA ARG A 224 3.47 17.20 30.33
C ARG A 224 2.11 17.71 29.86
N LYS A 225 1.21 18.11 30.78
CA LYS A 225 -0.11 18.64 30.43
C LYS A 225 -0.06 19.93 29.62
N ARG A 226 0.89 20.82 29.93
CA ARG A 226 1.09 22.08 29.21
C ARG A 226 1.64 21.86 27.81
N VAL A 227 2.60 20.95 27.66
CA VAL A 227 3.14 20.56 26.35
C VAL A 227 2.03 19.96 25.49
N LEU A 228 1.25 19.00 26.02
CA LEU A 228 0.10 18.41 25.31
C LEU A 228 -0.83 19.49 24.74
N ALA A 229 -1.30 20.39 25.59
CA ALA A 229 -2.19 21.46 25.15
C ALA A 229 -1.53 22.43 24.17
N GLY A 230 -0.26 22.79 24.39
CA GLY A 230 0.48 23.72 23.53
C GLY A 230 0.73 23.18 22.13
N ILE A 231 1.03 21.89 21.99
CA ILE A 231 1.37 21.27 20.69
C ILE A 231 0.15 20.77 19.91
N ARG A 232 -1.06 20.75 20.49
CA ARG A 232 -2.26 20.14 19.90
C ARG A 232 -2.47 20.46 18.42
N HIS A 233 -2.28 21.72 18.02
CA HIS A 233 -2.52 22.18 16.65
C HIS A 233 -1.29 22.13 15.74
N VAL A 234 -0.11 21.86 16.30
CA VAL A 234 1.16 21.84 15.57
C VAL A 234 1.92 20.53 15.77
N VAL A 235 1.27 19.47 16.27
CA VAL A 235 1.92 18.20 16.57
C VAL A 235 2.67 17.63 15.36
N HIS A 236 2.12 17.78 14.16
CA HIS A 236 2.77 17.37 12.91
C HIS A 236 4.06 18.15 12.62
N LYS A 237 4.17 19.43 13.03
CA LYS A 237 5.41 20.21 12.95
C LYS A 237 6.41 19.74 14.00
N VAL A 238 5.94 19.47 15.21
CA VAL A 238 6.79 18.98 16.30
C VAL A 238 7.37 17.60 15.95
N MET A 239 6.58 16.67 15.40
CA MET A 239 7.01 15.32 15.03
C MET A 239 8.17 15.28 14.02
N LYS A 240 8.28 16.34 13.20
CA LYS A 240 9.16 16.39 12.04
C LYS A 240 10.33 17.37 12.21
N ASP A 241 10.23 18.23 13.22
CA ASP A 241 11.26 19.20 13.60
C ASP A 241 12.56 18.49 14.04
N ASP A 242 13.65 18.80 13.33
CA ASP A 242 14.98 18.24 13.54
C ASP A 242 15.80 18.98 14.60
N VAL A 243 15.40 20.20 14.95
CA VAL A 243 16.05 21.03 15.97
C VAL A 243 15.85 20.44 17.36
N GLY A 244 14.66 19.94 17.66
CA GLY A 244 14.42 19.18 18.90
C GLY A 244 12.96 18.85 19.21
N GLY A 245 12.01 19.35 18.42
CA GLY A 245 10.60 19.01 18.54
C GLY A 245 10.36 17.50 18.42
N HIS A 246 11.08 16.80 17.52
CA HIS A 246 10.95 15.34 17.40
C HIS A 246 11.34 14.64 18.72
N ALA A 247 12.44 15.04 19.34
CA ALA A 247 12.89 14.47 20.61
C ALA A 247 11.88 14.74 21.74
N VAL A 248 11.34 15.96 21.82
CA VAL A 248 10.29 16.31 22.77
C VAL A 248 9.03 15.46 22.55
N PHE A 249 8.63 15.22 21.30
CA PHE A 249 7.48 14.37 20.99
C PHE A 249 7.69 12.93 21.47
N LEU A 250 8.88 12.36 21.27
CA LEU A 250 9.19 11.01 21.74
C LEU A 250 9.20 10.92 23.28
N GLU A 251 9.80 11.89 23.97
CA GLU A 251 9.74 11.93 25.45
C GLU A 251 8.32 12.19 25.95
N LEU A 252 7.52 12.97 25.24
CA LEU A 252 6.13 13.19 25.58
C LEU A 252 5.33 11.90 25.49
N LEU A 253 5.51 11.13 24.41
CA LEU A 253 4.89 9.81 24.27
C LEU A 253 5.25 8.91 25.45
N ARG A 254 6.54 8.81 25.79
CA ARG A 254 6.99 8.00 26.94
C ARG A 254 6.43 8.50 28.27
N ALA A 255 6.39 9.82 28.46
CA ALA A 255 5.82 10.42 29.66
C ALA A 255 4.30 10.21 29.76
N CYS A 256 3.61 9.95 28.65
CA CYS A 256 2.20 9.59 28.59
C CYS A 256 1.95 8.07 28.65
N ASP A 257 2.99 7.22 28.69
CA ASP A 257 2.81 5.77 28.78
C ASP A 257 1.98 5.39 30.03
N GLY A 258 1.01 4.51 29.83
CA GLY A 258 -0.01 4.15 30.82
C GLY A 258 -1.11 5.20 31.10
N LYS A 259 -1.08 6.38 30.47
CA LYS A 259 -2.07 7.46 30.69
C LYS A 259 -3.05 7.56 29.52
N HIS A 260 -4.11 6.76 29.58
CA HIS A 260 -5.07 6.58 28.47
C HIS A 260 -5.59 7.91 27.88
N ASP A 261 -6.14 8.79 28.71
CA ASP A 261 -6.75 10.06 28.26
C ASP A 261 -5.74 10.99 27.56
N GLU A 262 -4.49 10.99 28.02
CA GLU A 262 -3.43 11.82 27.43
C GLU A 262 -2.96 11.22 26.08
N LEU A 263 -2.91 9.90 25.96
CA LEU A 263 -2.61 9.23 24.69
C LEU A 263 -3.75 9.40 23.67
N GLU A 264 -5.02 9.33 24.10
CA GLU A 264 -6.17 9.65 23.23
C GLU A 264 -6.07 11.08 22.71
N PHE A 265 -5.69 12.02 23.56
CA PHE A 265 -5.49 13.41 23.15
C PHE A 265 -4.41 13.55 22.06
N ILE A 266 -3.31 12.79 22.17
CA ILE A 266 -2.26 12.76 21.14
C ILE A 266 -2.80 12.19 19.83
N ILE A 267 -3.52 11.06 19.88
CA ILE A 267 -4.13 10.45 18.68
C ILE A 267 -5.05 11.44 17.98
N ASP A 268 -5.92 12.09 18.74
CA ASP A 268 -6.85 13.08 18.21
C ASP A 268 -6.12 14.27 17.59
N ALA A 269 -5.04 14.75 18.21
CA ALA A 269 -4.22 15.83 17.65
C ALA A 269 -3.51 15.42 16.35
N VAL A 270 -2.94 14.21 16.32
CA VAL A 270 -2.18 13.68 15.18
C VAL A 270 -3.10 13.40 13.99
N CYS A 271 -4.31 12.88 14.22
CA CYS A 271 -5.27 12.55 13.16
C CYS A 271 -6.22 13.70 12.79
N ASN A 272 -6.02 14.92 13.31
CA ASN A 272 -6.89 16.07 13.00
C ASN A 272 -6.58 16.75 11.65
N GLY A 273 -5.61 16.22 10.90
CA GLY A 273 -4.93 16.93 9.82
C GLY A 273 -5.59 16.85 8.45
N LYS A 274 -6.53 15.94 8.22
CA LYS A 274 -7.09 15.66 6.87
C LYS A 274 -5.99 15.35 5.84
N GLY A 275 -5.04 14.48 6.18
CA GLY A 275 -3.92 14.07 5.31
C GLY A 275 -2.62 14.84 5.56
N VAL A 276 -2.59 15.77 6.53
CA VAL A 276 -1.36 16.49 6.92
C VAL A 276 -0.31 15.54 7.47
N LEU A 277 -0.71 14.51 8.21
CA LEU A 277 0.23 13.52 8.75
C LEU A 277 0.93 12.75 7.63
N MET A 278 0.18 12.34 6.61
CA MET A 278 0.73 11.59 5.47
C MET A 278 1.73 12.43 4.65
N LYS A 279 1.47 13.74 4.49
CA LYS A 279 2.42 14.67 3.87
C LYS A 279 3.71 14.81 4.66
N VAL A 280 3.61 14.87 6.00
CA VAL A 280 4.78 14.91 6.89
C VAL A 280 5.56 13.60 6.82
N PHE A 281 4.87 12.47 6.80
CA PHE A 281 5.48 11.14 6.68
C PHE A 281 6.23 10.95 5.35
N ASN A 282 5.75 11.52 4.24
CA ASN A 282 6.37 11.34 2.93
C ASN A 282 7.75 12.01 2.84
N ASN A 283 7.85 13.24 3.35
CA ASN A 283 9.00 14.11 3.08
C ASN A 283 10.09 14.03 4.16
N GLU A 284 9.81 13.48 5.34
CA GLU A 284 10.69 13.67 6.50
C GLU A 284 10.90 12.37 7.28
N HIS A 285 12.15 11.91 7.35
CA HIS A 285 12.55 10.69 8.07
C HIS A 285 12.11 10.73 9.55
N LEU A 286 12.18 11.90 10.18
CA LEU A 286 11.76 12.08 11.58
C LEU A 286 10.26 11.90 11.78
N GLY A 287 9.44 12.40 10.87
CA GLY A 287 7.99 12.18 10.88
C GLY A 287 7.64 10.69 10.78
N ARG A 288 8.36 9.94 9.93
CA ARG A 288 8.20 8.47 9.83
C ARG A 288 8.54 7.77 11.14
N LYS A 289 9.67 8.12 11.75
CA LYS A 289 10.09 7.55 13.03
C LYS A 289 9.09 7.86 14.14
N ALA A 290 8.62 9.11 14.22
CA ALA A 290 7.65 9.54 15.23
C ALA A 290 6.31 8.79 15.10
N LEU A 291 5.80 8.61 13.88
CA LEU A 291 4.58 7.83 13.66
C LEU A 291 4.80 6.35 13.98
N GLY A 292 5.96 5.79 13.63
CA GLY A 292 6.31 4.41 13.97
C GLY A 292 6.30 4.16 15.48
N GLU A 293 6.92 5.05 16.25
CA GLU A 293 6.94 5.02 17.72
C GLU A 293 5.54 5.19 18.33
N LEU A 294 4.71 6.06 17.75
CA LEU A 294 3.31 6.21 18.16
C LEU A 294 2.53 4.89 17.94
N ILE A 295 2.69 4.26 16.77
CA ILE A 295 2.05 2.97 16.46
C ILE A 295 2.52 1.89 17.44
N GLU A 296 3.82 1.79 17.71
CA GLU A 296 4.42 0.84 18.65
C GLU A 296 3.93 1.04 20.08
N MET A 297 3.76 2.29 20.50
CA MET A 297 3.22 2.60 21.82
C MET A 297 1.74 2.23 21.92
N MET A 298 0.93 2.60 20.92
CA MET A 298 -0.49 2.23 20.89
C MET A 298 -0.68 0.72 20.70
N ALA A 299 0.29 0.01 20.12
CA ALA A 299 0.26 -1.44 20.02
C ALA A 299 0.15 -2.15 21.38
N ARG A 300 0.46 -1.49 22.50
CA ARG A 300 0.29 -2.07 23.85
C ARG A 300 -1.12 -1.93 24.40
N ASN A 301 -1.95 -1.08 23.80
CA ASN A 301 -3.31 -0.80 24.24
C ASN A 301 -4.28 -0.91 23.05
N LEU A 302 -5.08 -1.97 23.05
CA LEU A 302 -5.95 -2.30 21.91
C LEU A 302 -6.99 -1.20 21.58
N PRO A 303 -7.79 -0.68 22.53
CA PRO A 303 -8.69 0.45 22.29
C PRO A 303 -8.02 1.68 21.64
N LEU A 304 -6.84 2.08 22.15
CA LEU A 304 -6.10 3.21 21.58
C LEU A 304 -5.58 2.90 20.17
N CYS A 305 -5.15 1.67 19.93
CA CYS A 305 -4.70 1.21 18.62
C CYS A 305 -5.84 1.26 17.59
N GLU A 306 -7.03 0.77 17.94
CA GLU A 306 -8.21 0.85 17.09
C GLU A 306 -8.56 2.31 16.76
N ARG A 307 -8.55 3.18 17.78
CA ARG A 307 -8.81 4.61 17.60
C ARG A 307 -7.80 5.26 16.66
N LEU A 308 -6.51 4.95 16.82
CA LEU A 308 -5.45 5.44 15.95
C LEU A 308 -5.68 4.95 14.51
N ILE A 309 -5.92 3.66 14.30
CA ILE A 309 -6.16 3.08 12.96
C ILE A 309 -7.36 3.74 12.30
N ARG A 310 -8.49 3.89 13.00
CA ARG A 310 -9.67 4.60 12.47
C ARG A 310 -9.35 6.05 12.11
N GLY A 311 -8.61 6.75 12.96
CA GLY A 311 -8.13 8.10 12.68
C GLY A 311 -7.27 8.17 11.41
N LEU A 312 -6.35 7.23 11.22
CA LEU A 312 -5.51 7.15 10.03
C LEU A 312 -6.32 6.87 8.77
N LEU A 313 -7.28 5.93 8.85
CA LEU A 313 -8.13 5.55 7.72
C LEU A 313 -9.11 6.67 7.33
N GLU A 314 -9.90 7.15 8.28
CA GLU A 314 -11.01 8.06 8.03
C GLU A 314 -10.56 9.52 7.86
N LYS A 315 -9.65 9.98 8.72
CA LYS A 315 -9.24 11.40 8.73
C LYS A 315 -8.02 11.61 7.86
N GLU A 316 -7.02 10.76 7.94
CA GLU A 316 -5.78 10.91 7.15
C GLU A 316 -5.82 10.22 5.78
N ARG A 317 -6.95 9.57 5.42
CA ARG A 317 -7.14 8.89 4.12
C ARG A 317 -5.99 7.95 3.80
N LEU A 318 -5.55 7.18 4.79
CA LEU A 318 -4.35 6.35 4.74
C LEU A 318 -4.28 5.52 3.45
N LEU A 319 -5.41 4.92 3.04
CA LEU A 319 -5.45 4.03 1.87
C LEU A 319 -5.32 4.76 0.52
N GLN A 320 -5.49 6.08 0.46
CA GLN A 320 -5.39 6.85 -0.78
C GLN A 320 -4.10 7.67 -0.87
N GLU A 321 -3.25 7.62 0.15
CA GLU A 321 -2.05 8.43 0.25
C GLU A 321 -0.80 7.71 -0.25
N SER A 322 0.17 8.49 -0.75
CA SER A 322 1.38 7.98 -1.43
C SER A 322 2.28 7.10 -0.56
N THR A 323 2.12 7.21 0.76
CA THR A 323 2.87 6.50 1.80
C THR A 323 2.03 5.49 2.57
N GLY A 324 0.77 5.29 2.16
CA GLY A 324 -0.18 4.43 2.85
C GLY A 324 0.32 3.00 2.99
N ASP A 325 0.95 2.46 1.93
CA ASP A 325 1.53 1.12 1.93
C ASP A 325 2.65 0.96 2.95
N VAL A 326 3.50 1.97 3.12
CA VAL A 326 4.61 1.94 4.09
C VAL A 326 4.07 1.93 5.52
N VAL A 327 3.08 2.77 5.81
CA VAL A 327 2.45 2.84 7.13
C VAL A 327 1.69 1.55 7.43
N LEU A 328 0.93 1.02 6.47
CA LEU A 328 0.24 -0.26 6.61
C LEU A 328 1.20 -1.42 6.88
N ARG A 329 2.31 -1.49 6.14
CA ARG A 329 3.34 -2.50 6.39
C ARG A 329 3.90 -2.41 7.80
N HIS A 330 4.14 -1.20 8.30
CA HIS A 330 4.56 -0.99 9.70
C HIS A 330 3.47 -1.44 10.69
N CYS A 331 2.20 -1.08 10.44
CA CYS A 331 1.07 -1.55 11.23
C CYS A 331 1.02 -3.09 11.28
N PHE A 332 1.10 -3.79 10.15
CA PHE A 332 1.08 -5.25 10.14
C PHE A 332 2.31 -5.88 10.81
N THR A 333 3.48 -5.22 10.72
CA THR A 333 4.72 -5.69 11.37
C THR A 333 4.67 -5.55 12.89
N VAL A 334 4.10 -4.46 13.40
CA VAL A 334 4.04 -4.13 14.83
C VAL A 334 2.82 -4.75 15.52
N LEU A 335 1.75 -5.03 14.76
CA LEU A 335 0.49 -5.56 15.25
C LEU A 335 0.21 -7.02 14.82
N PRO A 336 1.19 -7.94 14.74
CA PRO A 336 1.01 -9.24 14.09
C PRO A 336 0.02 -10.16 14.84
N ASN A 337 -0.18 -9.93 16.14
CA ASN A 337 -1.09 -10.70 16.99
C ASN A 337 -2.43 -9.98 17.23
N LYS A 338 -2.73 -8.92 16.47
CA LYS A 338 -3.96 -8.14 16.62
C LYS A 338 -4.85 -8.26 15.40
N GLU A 339 -5.55 -9.39 15.35
CA GLU A 339 -6.57 -9.67 14.35
C GLU A 339 -7.60 -8.53 14.24
N GLU A 340 -8.02 -7.94 15.36
CA GLU A 340 -8.99 -6.83 15.42
C GLU A 340 -8.51 -5.59 14.64
N CYS A 341 -7.25 -5.20 14.78
CA CYS A 341 -6.67 -4.07 14.06
C CYS A 341 -6.61 -4.32 12.55
N SER A 342 -6.20 -5.52 12.15
CA SER A 342 -6.18 -5.95 10.75
C SER A 342 -7.58 -5.95 10.15
N LEU A 343 -8.57 -6.39 10.93
CA LEU A 343 -9.97 -6.46 10.56
C LEU A 343 -10.56 -5.06 10.33
N ILE A 344 -10.23 -4.07 11.17
CA ILE A 344 -10.65 -2.66 10.95
C ILE A 344 -10.13 -2.15 9.59
N ILE A 345 -8.87 -2.43 9.26
CA ILE A 345 -8.26 -2.00 8.00
C ILE A 345 -8.96 -2.67 6.81
N ILE A 346 -9.15 -3.99 6.85
CA ILE A 346 -9.77 -4.74 5.75
C ILE A 346 -11.23 -4.30 5.55
N LYS A 347 -12.02 -4.17 6.63
CA LYS A 347 -13.41 -3.74 6.54
C LYS A 347 -13.52 -2.35 5.93
N HIS A 348 -12.68 -1.41 6.36
CA HIS A 348 -12.66 -0.08 5.78
C HIS A 348 -12.26 -0.11 4.28
N ALA A 349 -11.30 -0.96 3.91
CA ALA A 349 -10.92 -1.14 2.51
C ALA A 349 -12.05 -1.74 1.67
N LEU A 350 -12.81 -2.69 2.21
CA LEU A 350 -13.99 -3.29 1.55
C LEU A 350 -15.12 -2.28 1.37
N GLU A 351 -15.44 -1.52 2.41
CA GLU A 351 -16.48 -0.47 2.38
C GLU A 351 -16.18 0.62 1.34
N ASN A 352 -14.89 0.89 1.10
CA ASN A 352 -14.41 1.95 0.21
C ASN A 352 -13.66 1.40 -1.01
N ILE A 353 -13.94 0.15 -1.41
CA ILE A 353 -13.09 -0.59 -2.36
C ILE A 353 -12.94 0.12 -3.70
N GLY A 354 -14.01 0.73 -4.23
CA GLY A 354 -13.95 1.48 -5.49
C GLY A 354 -12.98 2.65 -5.42
N ASP A 355 -13.10 3.47 -4.37
CA ASP A 355 -12.24 4.64 -4.18
C ASP A 355 -10.78 4.24 -3.95
N VAL A 356 -10.56 3.18 -3.16
CA VAL A 356 -9.21 2.70 -2.86
C VAL A 356 -8.55 2.10 -4.11
N LEU A 357 -9.23 1.17 -4.77
CA LEU A 357 -8.71 0.38 -5.88
C LEU A 357 -8.32 1.23 -7.09
N PHE A 358 -9.14 2.22 -7.43
CA PHE A 358 -8.93 3.08 -8.59
C PHE A 358 -8.15 4.36 -8.28
N SER A 359 -7.80 4.60 -7.01
CA SER A 359 -6.87 5.67 -6.66
C SER A 359 -5.45 5.38 -7.14
N ARG A 360 -4.65 6.43 -7.33
CA ARG A 360 -3.25 6.34 -7.76
C ARG A 360 -2.38 5.48 -6.82
N PHE A 361 -2.74 5.42 -5.54
CA PHE A 361 -1.91 4.83 -4.49
C PHE A 361 -2.57 3.68 -3.73
N GLY A 362 -3.91 3.59 -3.74
CA GLY A 362 -4.60 2.62 -2.91
C GLY A 362 -4.46 1.17 -3.36
N TRP A 363 -4.17 0.92 -4.63
CA TRP A 363 -3.79 -0.42 -5.07
C TRP A 363 -2.53 -0.94 -4.33
N ARG A 364 -1.58 -0.08 -3.95
CA ARG A 364 -0.41 -0.47 -3.14
C ARG A 364 -0.82 -0.85 -1.72
N CYS A 365 -1.74 -0.09 -1.15
CA CYS A 365 -2.29 -0.37 0.18
C CYS A 365 -3.04 -1.71 0.21
N LEU A 366 -3.83 -2.00 -0.83
CA LEU A 366 -4.51 -3.30 -0.97
C LEU A 366 -3.51 -4.44 -1.14
N ALA A 367 -2.42 -4.24 -1.90
CA ALA A 367 -1.36 -5.24 -2.01
C ALA A 367 -0.73 -5.55 -0.65
N GLU A 368 -0.48 -4.54 0.20
CA GLU A 368 0.01 -4.77 1.56
C GLU A 368 -1.00 -5.49 2.45
N CYS A 369 -2.30 -5.23 2.28
CA CYS A 369 -3.35 -5.96 2.99
C CYS A 369 -3.35 -7.44 2.57
N LEU A 370 -3.32 -7.73 1.27
CA LEU A 370 -3.28 -9.11 0.76
C LEU A 370 -2.01 -9.87 1.17
N ALA A 371 -0.88 -9.17 1.30
CA ALA A 371 0.39 -9.77 1.66
C ALA A 371 0.56 -10.02 3.16
N ASN A 372 0.06 -9.11 4.02
CA ASN A 372 0.44 -9.10 5.45
C ASN A 372 -0.74 -9.15 6.43
N ALA A 373 -1.99 -8.98 5.97
CA ALA A 373 -3.13 -9.01 6.88
C ALA A 373 -3.36 -10.42 7.46
N HIS A 374 -4.03 -10.47 8.61
CA HIS A 374 -4.39 -11.74 9.23
C HIS A 374 -5.31 -12.55 8.33
N ARG A 375 -5.05 -13.86 8.22
CA ARG A 375 -5.89 -14.77 7.42
C ARG A 375 -7.20 -15.02 8.15
N GLY A 376 -8.29 -14.56 7.56
CA GLY A 376 -9.64 -14.75 8.08
C GLY A 376 -10.69 -14.45 7.01
N ASP A 377 -11.96 -14.53 7.40
CA ASP A 377 -13.09 -14.38 6.47
C ASP A 377 -13.11 -13.00 5.79
N ASP A 378 -12.72 -11.93 6.50
CA ASP A 378 -12.67 -10.58 5.92
C ASP A 378 -11.57 -10.46 4.84
N LEU A 379 -10.39 -11.07 5.06
CA LEU A 379 -9.35 -11.10 4.03
C LEU A 379 -9.82 -11.90 2.81
N LYS A 380 -10.50 -13.02 3.05
CA LYS A 380 -11.09 -13.83 1.98
C LYS A 380 -12.17 -13.04 1.22
N ALA A 381 -12.99 -12.25 1.91
CA ALA A 381 -13.95 -11.37 1.26
C ALA A 381 -13.26 -10.32 0.37
N LEU A 382 -12.12 -9.78 0.80
CA LEU A 382 -11.30 -8.89 -0.03
C LEU A 382 -10.73 -9.61 -1.25
N GLU A 383 -10.20 -10.82 -1.07
CA GLU A 383 -9.76 -11.66 -2.19
C GLU A 383 -10.89 -11.95 -3.18
N ASP A 384 -12.07 -12.32 -2.70
CA ASP A 384 -13.23 -12.62 -3.53
C ASP A 384 -13.72 -11.39 -4.31
N VAL A 385 -13.66 -10.20 -3.70
CA VAL A 385 -13.94 -8.93 -4.40
C VAL A 385 -12.91 -8.66 -5.49
N VAL A 386 -11.61 -8.87 -5.22
CA VAL A 386 -10.55 -8.72 -6.22
C VAL A 386 -10.76 -9.70 -7.39
N VAL A 387 -11.04 -10.97 -7.10
CA VAL A 387 -11.33 -11.99 -8.12
C VAL A 387 -12.55 -11.61 -8.95
N LYS A 388 -13.65 -11.20 -8.30
CA LYS A 388 -14.88 -10.75 -8.98
C LYS A 388 -14.63 -9.56 -9.92
N LEU A 389 -13.77 -8.63 -9.51
CA LEU A 389 -13.45 -7.41 -10.27
C LEU A 389 -12.22 -7.56 -11.18
N THR A 390 -11.71 -8.77 -11.41
CA THR A 390 -10.45 -9.02 -12.15
C THR A 390 -10.39 -8.26 -13.48
N SER A 391 -11.44 -8.32 -14.30
CA SER A 391 -11.45 -7.64 -15.62
C SER A 391 -11.40 -6.11 -15.47
N GLU A 392 -12.17 -5.54 -14.54
CA GLU A 392 -12.20 -4.09 -14.28
C GLU A 392 -10.86 -3.61 -13.73
N ILE A 393 -10.29 -4.33 -12.76
CA ILE A 393 -8.99 -4.05 -12.15
C ILE A 393 -7.90 -4.06 -13.22
N ALA A 394 -7.88 -5.09 -14.07
CA ALA A 394 -6.88 -5.25 -15.13
C ALA A 394 -6.94 -4.15 -16.20
N LYS A 395 -8.12 -3.54 -16.41
CA LYS A 395 -8.32 -2.45 -17.37
C LYS A 395 -8.12 -1.06 -16.74
N GLY A 396 -8.12 -0.94 -15.41
CA GLY A 396 -7.96 0.36 -14.77
C GLY A 396 -6.54 0.96 -14.90
N THR A 397 -6.44 2.29 -14.81
CA THR A 397 -5.21 3.07 -15.05
C THR A 397 -4.06 2.69 -14.11
N TRP A 398 -4.37 2.42 -12.84
CA TRP A 398 -3.39 2.08 -11.79
C TRP A 398 -3.64 0.69 -11.20
N SER A 399 -4.90 0.29 -11.12
CA SER A 399 -5.35 -0.93 -10.47
C SER A 399 -4.78 -2.22 -11.09
N PHE A 400 -4.41 -2.21 -12.38
CA PHE A 400 -3.81 -3.39 -13.03
C PHE A 400 -2.51 -3.86 -12.34
N GLN A 401 -1.81 -2.93 -11.68
CA GLN A 401 -0.58 -3.20 -10.93
C GLN A 401 -0.86 -4.08 -9.70
N LEU A 402 -2.06 -4.01 -9.11
CA LEU A 402 -2.48 -4.91 -8.03
C LEU A 402 -2.46 -6.36 -8.50
N LEU A 403 -3.05 -6.66 -9.66
CA LEU A 403 -3.08 -8.03 -10.17
C LEU A 403 -1.68 -8.54 -10.52
N GLN A 404 -0.80 -7.68 -11.05
CA GLN A 404 0.59 -8.08 -11.27
C GLN A 404 1.29 -8.45 -9.95
N GLN A 405 1.09 -7.66 -8.89
CA GLN A 405 1.63 -7.99 -7.56
C GLN A 405 1.06 -9.30 -7.02
N ILE A 406 -0.25 -9.54 -7.17
CA ILE A 406 -0.89 -10.80 -6.78
C ILE A 406 -0.27 -11.98 -7.54
N LEU A 407 -0.11 -11.85 -8.86
CA LEU A 407 0.49 -12.87 -9.72
C LEU A 407 1.96 -13.16 -9.37
N TRP A 408 2.67 -12.21 -8.74
CA TRP A 408 4.03 -12.38 -8.24
C TRP A 408 4.14 -12.77 -6.76
N SER A 409 3.01 -12.83 -6.04
CA SER A 409 2.98 -13.19 -4.61
C SER A 409 3.34 -14.66 -4.36
N ASP A 410 3.20 -15.17 -3.14
CA ASP A 410 3.33 -16.60 -2.83
C ASP A 410 1.97 -17.27 -2.56
N ASN A 411 0.85 -16.56 -2.80
CA ASN A 411 -0.50 -17.07 -2.59
C ASN A 411 -1.03 -17.75 -3.87
N GLU A 412 -0.65 -19.01 -4.09
CA GLU A 412 -1.02 -19.77 -5.30
C GLU A 412 -2.54 -19.91 -5.51
N ASP A 413 -3.33 -20.03 -4.44
CA ASP A 413 -4.79 -20.11 -4.54
C ASP A 413 -5.38 -18.83 -5.16
N LEU A 414 -5.02 -17.67 -4.59
CA LEU A 414 -5.48 -16.37 -5.10
C LEU A 414 -4.96 -16.12 -6.53
N LYS A 415 -3.70 -16.47 -6.81
CA LYS A 415 -3.14 -16.38 -8.17
C LYS A 415 -4.00 -17.14 -9.17
N MET A 416 -4.30 -18.41 -8.89
CA MET A 416 -5.04 -19.24 -9.83
C MET A 416 -6.47 -18.73 -10.03
N ARG A 417 -7.16 -18.26 -8.97
CA ARG A 417 -8.47 -17.62 -9.10
C ARG A 417 -8.43 -16.35 -9.96
N VAL A 418 -7.39 -15.53 -9.81
CA VAL A 418 -7.17 -14.36 -10.69
C VAL A 418 -6.88 -14.80 -12.13
N VAL A 419 -6.06 -15.83 -12.34
CA VAL A 419 -5.79 -16.37 -13.69
C VAL A 419 -7.06 -16.89 -14.34
N GLU A 420 -7.95 -17.56 -13.59
CA GLU A 420 -9.26 -17.99 -14.09
C GLU A 420 -10.13 -16.79 -14.50
N GLY A 421 -10.13 -15.72 -13.70
CA GLY A 421 -10.79 -14.46 -14.06
C GLY A 421 -10.20 -13.80 -15.31
N VAL A 422 -8.87 -13.84 -15.48
CA VAL A 422 -8.18 -13.33 -16.68
C VAL A 422 -8.50 -14.21 -17.90
N ALA A 423 -8.50 -15.53 -17.75
CA ALA A 423 -8.81 -16.48 -18.80
C ALA A 423 -10.24 -16.30 -19.32
N ALA A 424 -11.19 -15.99 -18.43
CA ALA A 424 -12.59 -15.74 -18.79
C ALA A 424 -12.79 -14.50 -19.68
N ASP A 425 -11.91 -13.50 -19.62
CA ASP A 425 -11.93 -12.29 -20.45
C ASP A 425 -10.61 -12.08 -21.22
N ILE A 426 -9.96 -13.17 -21.65
CA ILE A 426 -8.62 -13.11 -22.23
C ILE A 426 -8.55 -12.22 -23.48
N VAL A 427 -9.60 -12.24 -24.32
CA VAL A 427 -9.68 -11.44 -25.55
C VAL A 427 -9.75 -9.95 -25.21
N GLY A 428 -10.68 -9.56 -24.35
CA GLY A 428 -10.87 -8.17 -23.95
C GLY A 428 -9.65 -7.61 -23.23
N LEU A 429 -9.00 -8.42 -22.39
CA LEU A 429 -7.81 -8.02 -21.66
C LEU A 429 -6.56 -7.92 -22.53
N ALA A 430 -6.30 -8.90 -23.40
CA ALA A 430 -5.12 -8.89 -24.25
C ALA A 430 -5.13 -7.72 -25.27
N MET A 431 -6.32 -7.30 -25.72
CA MET A 431 -6.47 -6.14 -26.60
C MET A 431 -6.40 -4.80 -25.85
N HIS A 432 -6.58 -4.78 -24.53
CA HIS A 432 -6.57 -3.56 -23.75
C HIS A 432 -5.13 -3.11 -23.41
N ARG A 433 -4.88 -1.79 -23.49
CA ARG A 433 -3.55 -1.20 -23.23
C ARG A 433 -2.96 -1.58 -21.87
N ALA A 434 -3.78 -1.59 -20.82
CA ALA A 434 -3.36 -2.00 -19.48
C ALA A 434 -3.52 -3.51 -19.25
N GLY A 435 -4.57 -4.11 -19.84
CA GLY A 435 -4.96 -5.50 -19.57
C GLY A 435 -3.92 -6.48 -20.11
N CYS A 436 -3.28 -6.17 -21.23
CA CYS A 436 -2.25 -7.02 -21.83
C CYS A 436 -1.08 -7.27 -20.87
N TYR A 437 -0.73 -6.31 -20.01
CA TYR A 437 0.32 -6.47 -19.01
C TYR A 437 -0.07 -7.45 -17.90
N VAL A 438 -1.36 -7.57 -17.58
CA VAL A 438 -1.86 -8.56 -16.61
C VAL A 438 -1.87 -9.94 -17.23
N VAL A 439 -2.37 -10.08 -18.47
CA VAL A 439 -2.34 -11.36 -19.21
C VAL A 439 -0.90 -11.87 -19.32
N ARG A 440 0.04 -10.98 -19.65
CA ARG A 440 1.46 -11.29 -19.71
C ARG A 440 2.02 -11.77 -18.36
N ALA A 441 1.63 -11.12 -17.27
CA ALA A 441 2.10 -11.46 -15.93
C ALA A 441 1.66 -12.85 -15.47
N CYS A 442 0.56 -13.39 -16.02
CA CYS A 442 0.11 -14.75 -15.69
C CYS A 442 1.12 -15.83 -16.10
N PHE A 443 1.91 -15.63 -17.17
CA PHE A 443 2.78 -16.68 -17.72
C PHE A 443 4.26 -16.30 -17.92
N LEU A 444 4.65 -15.02 -17.74
CA LEU A 444 6.04 -14.55 -17.93
C LEU A 444 6.76 -14.13 -16.64
N GLY A 445 6.23 -14.45 -15.47
CA GLY A 445 6.87 -14.20 -14.19
C GLY A 445 7.88 -15.29 -13.81
N THR A 446 8.92 -14.94 -13.04
CA THR A 446 9.89 -15.90 -12.46
C THR A 446 9.24 -16.92 -11.51
N ARG A 447 7.99 -16.66 -11.11
CA ARG A 447 7.13 -17.51 -10.28
C ARG A 447 5.82 -17.86 -10.98
N SER A 448 5.76 -17.77 -12.31
CA SER A 448 4.57 -18.17 -13.05
C SER A 448 4.42 -19.69 -12.98
N SER A 449 3.28 -20.14 -12.47
CA SER A 449 2.92 -21.55 -12.46
C SER A 449 2.66 -22.02 -13.91
N PRO A 450 3.19 -23.18 -14.33
CA PRO A 450 2.84 -23.79 -15.61
C PRO A 450 1.33 -23.96 -15.78
N GLU A 451 0.61 -24.24 -14.69
CA GLU A 451 -0.84 -24.35 -14.69
C GLU A 451 -1.52 -23.04 -15.12
N ALA A 452 -0.98 -21.88 -14.75
CA ALA A 452 -1.52 -20.59 -15.20
C ALA A 452 -1.43 -20.45 -16.73
N LEU A 453 -0.28 -20.78 -17.32
CA LEU A 453 -0.10 -20.80 -18.78
C LEU A 453 -1.06 -21.78 -19.46
N ARG A 454 -1.22 -22.98 -18.88
CA ARG A 454 -2.18 -23.97 -19.38
C ARG A 454 -3.61 -23.42 -19.38
N ARG A 455 -4.05 -22.75 -18.30
CA ARG A 455 -5.39 -22.15 -18.26
C ARG A 455 -5.60 -21.09 -19.35
N LEU A 456 -4.58 -20.30 -19.67
CA LEU A 456 -4.67 -19.34 -20.78
C LEU A 456 -4.73 -20.04 -22.14
N LEU A 457 -3.93 -21.09 -22.36
CA LEU A 457 -4.01 -21.92 -23.58
C LEU A 457 -5.40 -22.54 -23.76
N ASP A 458 -5.95 -23.13 -22.69
CA ASP A 458 -7.28 -23.73 -22.66
C ASP A 458 -8.38 -22.71 -22.95
N ALA A 459 -8.19 -21.42 -22.60
CA ALA A 459 -9.11 -20.35 -22.94
C ALA A 459 -8.99 -19.87 -24.39
N LEU A 460 -7.81 -19.94 -25.00
CA LEU A 460 -7.57 -19.54 -26.41
C LEU A 460 -8.02 -20.61 -27.41
N LEU A 461 -7.82 -21.88 -27.09
CA LEU A 461 -8.15 -23.02 -27.95
C LEU A 461 -9.62 -23.09 -28.41
N PRO A 462 -10.64 -22.73 -27.61
CA PRO A 462 -12.04 -22.73 -28.06
C PRO A 462 -12.47 -21.43 -28.76
N LEU A 463 -11.64 -20.38 -28.82
CA LEU A 463 -12.06 -19.07 -29.36
C LEU A 463 -12.61 -19.14 -30.79
N ALA A 464 -13.58 -18.28 -31.11
CA ALA A 464 -14.06 -18.17 -32.47
C ALA A 464 -12.95 -17.64 -33.41
N PRO A 465 -12.95 -18.00 -34.70
CA PRO A 465 -11.98 -17.49 -35.68
C PRO A 465 -11.84 -15.96 -35.67
N ARG A 466 -12.96 -15.25 -35.47
CA ARG A 466 -13.01 -13.80 -35.41
C ARG A 466 -12.20 -13.23 -34.24
N ASP A 467 -12.36 -13.80 -33.05
CA ASP A 467 -11.68 -13.33 -31.84
C ASP A 467 -10.19 -13.69 -31.89
N LEU A 468 -9.86 -14.88 -32.42
CA LEU A 468 -8.48 -15.28 -32.65
C LEU A 468 -7.79 -14.35 -33.66
N GLN A 469 -8.47 -14.00 -34.75
CA GLN A 469 -7.96 -13.01 -35.71
C GLN A 469 -7.78 -11.65 -35.05
N ALA A 470 -8.73 -11.20 -34.21
CA ALA A 470 -8.60 -9.93 -33.49
C ALA A 470 -7.38 -9.91 -32.57
N LEU A 471 -7.12 -11.02 -31.85
CA LEU A 471 -5.92 -11.16 -31.03
C LEU A 471 -4.63 -11.07 -31.84
N VAL A 472 -4.56 -11.79 -32.97
CA VAL A 472 -3.37 -11.80 -33.84
C VAL A 472 -3.12 -10.44 -34.50
N LEU A 473 -4.18 -9.70 -34.83
CA LEU A 473 -4.03 -8.39 -35.50
C LEU A 473 -3.90 -7.21 -34.52
N GLY A 474 -4.25 -7.40 -33.25
CA GLY A 474 -4.26 -6.31 -32.28
C GLY A 474 -2.86 -5.82 -31.89
N CYS A 475 -2.73 -4.50 -31.69
CA CYS A 475 -1.46 -3.83 -31.41
C CYS A 475 -0.75 -4.29 -30.12
N HIS A 476 -1.52 -4.78 -29.14
CA HIS A 476 -1.00 -5.30 -27.87
C HIS A 476 -1.12 -6.82 -27.79
N SER A 477 -2.26 -7.36 -28.23
CA SER A 477 -2.57 -8.79 -28.16
C SER A 477 -1.67 -9.64 -29.05
N ASN A 478 -1.14 -9.08 -30.15
CA ASN A 478 -0.20 -9.78 -31.02
C ASN A 478 1.07 -10.22 -30.26
N ASP A 479 1.66 -9.32 -29.47
CA ASP A 479 2.82 -9.62 -28.61
C ASP A 479 2.49 -10.69 -27.55
N ILE A 480 1.27 -10.66 -27.01
CA ILE A 480 0.80 -11.67 -26.06
C ILE A 480 0.73 -13.05 -26.72
N VAL A 481 0.13 -13.14 -27.92
CA VAL A 481 0.05 -14.41 -28.67
C VAL A 481 1.45 -14.94 -28.96
N GLN A 482 2.37 -14.10 -29.43
CA GLN A 482 3.74 -14.50 -29.72
C GLN A 482 4.43 -15.09 -28.48
N LYS A 483 4.38 -14.36 -27.35
CA LYS A 483 5.00 -14.80 -26.10
C LYS A 483 4.39 -16.07 -25.56
N LEU A 484 3.07 -16.19 -25.65
CA LEU A 484 2.36 -17.39 -25.19
C LEU A 484 2.72 -18.61 -26.02
N LEU A 485 2.94 -18.46 -27.34
CA LEU A 485 3.44 -19.54 -28.19
C LEU A 485 4.88 -19.96 -27.82
N VAL A 486 5.75 -19.00 -27.50
CA VAL A 486 7.13 -19.28 -27.10
C VAL A 486 7.17 -20.03 -25.77
N GLU A 487 6.50 -19.51 -24.74
CA GLU A 487 6.47 -20.16 -23.42
C GLU A 487 5.71 -21.49 -23.47
N GLY A 488 4.60 -21.52 -24.20
CA GLY A 488 3.77 -22.69 -24.39
C GLY A 488 4.49 -23.83 -25.10
N LYS A 489 5.37 -23.55 -26.07
CA LYS A 489 6.14 -24.59 -26.77
C LYS A 489 6.95 -25.44 -25.80
N ASN A 490 7.53 -24.81 -24.79
CA ASN A 490 8.41 -25.48 -23.83
C ASN A 490 7.63 -26.24 -22.77
N ALA A 491 6.50 -25.69 -22.29
CA ALA A 491 5.73 -26.26 -21.20
C ALA A 491 4.59 -27.19 -21.66
N PHE A 492 3.88 -26.83 -22.73
CA PHE A 492 2.68 -27.50 -23.25
C PHE A 492 2.71 -27.57 -24.79
N PRO A 493 3.64 -28.35 -25.37
CA PRO A 493 3.91 -28.34 -26.81
C PRO A 493 2.70 -28.77 -27.66
N ALA A 494 1.86 -29.69 -27.17
CA ALA A 494 0.71 -30.19 -27.92
C ALA A 494 -0.40 -29.14 -28.04
N GLU A 495 -0.79 -28.53 -26.93
CA GLU A 495 -1.79 -27.47 -26.84
C GLU A 495 -1.34 -26.23 -27.62
N THR A 496 -0.06 -25.87 -27.48
CA THR A 496 0.53 -24.73 -28.19
C THR A 496 0.56 -24.96 -29.69
N ARG A 497 0.90 -26.17 -30.14
CA ARG A 497 0.86 -26.55 -31.55
C ARG A 497 -0.56 -26.54 -32.09
N ALA A 498 -1.55 -27.00 -31.33
CA ALA A 498 -2.96 -26.92 -31.72
C ALA A 498 -3.42 -25.46 -31.89
N LEU A 499 -3.00 -24.56 -30.99
CA LEU A 499 -3.26 -23.12 -31.14
C LEU A 499 -2.59 -22.55 -32.39
N ALA A 500 -1.32 -22.89 -32.63
CA ALA A 500 -0.57 -22.46 -33.81
C ALA A 500 -1.26 -22.87 -35.11
N PHE A 501 -1.64 -24.15 -35.26
CA PHE A 501 -2.37 -24.63 -36.43
C PHE A 501 -3.72 -23.95 -36.61
N LYS A 502 -4.41 -23.64 -35.50
CA LYS A 502 -5.68 -22.92 -35.56
C LYS A 502 -5.48 -21.49 -36.08
N ILE A 503 -4.43 -20.80 -35.63
CA ILE A 503 -4.07 -19.45 -36.13
C ILE A 503 -3.80 -19.51 -37.63
N GLU A 504 -2.94 -20.43 -38.08
CA GLU A 504 -2.62 -20.61 -39.50
C GLU A 504 -3.87 -20.92 -40.32
N GLY A 505 -4.67 -21.90 -39.91
CA GLY A 505 -5.81 -22.41 -40.67
C GLY A 505 -7.04 -21.49 -40.66
N LYS A 506 -7.19 -20.60 -39.68
CA LYS A 506 -8.39 -19.77 -39.51
C LYS A 506 -8.18 -18.28 -39.81
N LEU A 507 -6.94 -17.81 -40.01
CA LEU A 507 -6.71 -16.45 -40.49
C LEU A 507 -7.14 -16.30 -41.95
N GLY A 508 -8.05 -15.36 -42.22
CA GLY A 508 -8.47 -15.01 -43.58
C GLY A 508 -7.34 -14.44 -44.44
N ALA A 509 -7.45 -14.56 -45.77
CA ALA A 509 -6.40 -14.16 -46.70
C ALA A 509 -5.96 -12.69 -46.56
N GLU A 510 -6.90 -11.77 -46.30
CA GLU A 510 -6.58 -10.36 -46.08
C GLU A 510 -5.90 -10.10 -44.72
N ALA A 511 -6.23 -10.87 -43.69
CA ALA A 511 -5.57 -10.76 -42.39
C ALA A 511 -4.10 -11.17 -42.47
N ARG A 512 -3.79 -12.21 -43.25
CA ARG A 512 -2.40 -12.70 -43.44
C ARG A 512 -1.48 -11.68 -44.12
N LYS A 513 -2.02 -10.72 -44.87
CA LYS A 513 -1.22 -9.66 -45.51
C LYS A 513 -0.77 -8.57 -44.54
N GLN A 514 -1.33 -8.54 -43.32
CA GLN A 514 -0.98 -7.53 -42.32
C GLN A 514 0.32 -7.90 -41.59
N GLU A 515 1.16 -6.91 -41.32
CA GLU A 515 2.47 -7.09 -40.68
C GLU A 515 2.38 -7.80 -39.32
N GLN A 516 1.35 -7.48 -38.52
CA GLN A 516 1.12 -8.12 -37.22
C GLN A 516 0.89 -9.63 -37.39
N ALA A 517 0.02 -10.02 -38.33
CA ALA A 517 -0.24 -11.42 -38.61
C ALA A 517 1.02 -12.13 -39.13
N GLN A 518 1.75 -11.50 -40.05
CA GLN A 518 2.96 -12.09 -40.60
C GLN A 518 3.99 -12.38 -39.52
N THR A 519 4.18 -11.46 -38.56
CA THR A 519 5.09 -11.67 -37.43
C THR A 519 4.72 -12.92 -36.61
N VAL A 520 3.43 -13.16 -36.35
CA VAL A 520 2.98 -14.36 -35.63
C VAL A 520 3.15 -15.62 -36.47
N LEU A 521 2.86 -15.57 -37.77
CA LEU A 521 2.99 -16.72 -38.67
C LEU A 521 4.46 -17.12 -38.87
N ASP A 522 5.36 -16.15 -39.00
CA ASP A 522 6.80 -16.39 -39.10
C ASP A 522 7.33 -17.04 -37.80
N LEU A 523 6.86 -16.55 -36.65
CA LEU A 523 7.18 -17.17 -35.37
C LEU A 523 6.65 -18.61 -35.28
N ILE A 524 5.41 -18.86 -35.70
CA ILE A 524 4.85 -20.22 -35.73
C ILE A 524 5.71 -21.14 -36.60
N PHE A 525 6.09 -20.69 -37.79
CA PHE A 525 6.95 -21.46 -38.70
C PHE A 525 8.31 -21.78 -38.08
N MET A 526 8.91 -20.83 -37.36
CA MET A 526 10.16 -21.06 -36.63
C MET A 526 10.00 -22.01 -35.45
N LEU A 527 8.88 -21.92 -34.73
CA LEU A 527 8.62 -22.75 -33.55
C LEU A 527 8.24 -24.19 -33.95
N PHE A 528 7.56 -24.39 -35.06
CA PHE A 528 7.02 -25.66 -35.53
C PHE A 528 7.29 -25.88 -37.02
N PRO A 529 8.56 -26.12 -37.43
CA PRO A 529 8.88 -26.34 -38.84
C PRO A 529 8.15 -27.57 -39.38
N PHE A 530 7.61 -27.47 -40.61
CA PHE A 530 6.92 -28.56 -41.29
C PHE A 530 7.81 -29.81 -41.36
N GLY A 531 7.50 -30.82 -40.53
CA GLY A 531 8.26 -32.07 -40.44
C GLY A 531 8.07 -32.82 -39.12
N GLU A 532 7.73 -32.13 -38.03
CA GLU A 532 7.51 -32.78 -36.72
C GLU A 532 6.03 -33.03 -36.45
N GLY A 533 5.48 -34.13 -36.96
CA GLY A 533 4.25 -34.75 -36.46
C GLY A 533 2.98 -33.90 -36.55
N ALA A 534 2.30 -33.98 -37.69
CA ALA A 534 0.87 -33.66 -37.74
C ALA A 534 0.12 -34.56 -36.74
N PRO A 535 -0.75 -34.02 -35.87
CA PRO A 535 -1.63 -34.87 -35.08
C PRO A 535 -2.56 -35.61 -36.05
N GLN A 536 -2.48 -36.95 -36.02
CA GLN A 536 -3.42 -37.83 -36.72
C GLN A 536 -4.79 -37.80 -36.05
#